data_AF-A0A933KQ65-F1
#
_entry.id   AF-A0A933KQ65-F1
#
_cell.length_a   1.000
_cell.length_b   1.000
_cell.length_c   1.000
_cell.angle_alpha   90.00
_cell.angle_beta   90.00
_cell.angle_gamma   90.00
#
_symmetry.space_group_name_H-M   'P 1'
#
loop_
_entity.id
_entity.type
_entity.pdbx_description
1 polymer ?
#
loop_
_entity_poly.entity_id
_entity_poly.type
_entity_poly.pdbx_seq_one_letter_code
_entity_poly.pdbx_strand_id
1 'polypeptide(L)'
;MPLSAGDLQLFGEGGHRRLWELLGSHVEPDGVRFAVWAPKARGVEVLGDWNGWAGGDSLARQGESGIWAGEFAGAQAGHRYRFGIRSVDGAYTVKADP
;
A
#
# COMPACT_ATOMS: atom_id res chain seq x y z
N MET A 1 -11.32 -8.45 -0.68
CA MET A 1 -11.53 -8.74 -2.13
C MET A 1 -10.27 -8.40 -2.93
N PRO A 2 -9.64 -9.30 -3.72
CA PRO A 2 -8.46 -8.91 -4.49
C PRO A 2 -8.82 -7.81 -5.50
N LEU A 3 -7.91 -6.85 -5.71
CA LEU A 3 -8.05 -5.81 -6.73
C LEU A 3 -8.35 -6.48 -8.08
N SER A 4 -9.54 -6.24 -8.60
CA SER A 4 -10.04 -6.85 -9.83
C SER A 4 -9.18 -6.44 -11.03
N ALA A 5 -8.91 -7.38 -11.94
CA ALA A 5 -8.14 -7.14 -13.16
C ALA A 5 -8.70 -5.98 -14.04
N GLY A 6 -9.98 -5.61 -13.85
CA GLY A 6 -10.60 -4.44 -14.49
C GLY A 6 -10.01 -3.10 -14.05
N ASP A 7 -9.53 -2.98 -12.81
CA ASP A 7 -8.85 -1.76 -12.34
C ASP A 7 -7.46 -1.61 -12.97
N LEU A 8 -6.78 -2.74 -13.22
CA LEU A 8 -5.43 -2.78 -13.81
C LEU A 8 -5.39 -2.49 -15.32
N GLN A 9 -6.50 -2.62 -16.04
CA GLN A 9 -6.54 -2.37 -17.48
C GLN A 9 -6.70 -0.87 -17.83
N LEU A 10 -7.13 -0.03 -16.88
CA LEU A 10 -7.26 1.43 -17.06
C LEU A 10 -5.92 2.19 -16.95
N PHE A 11 -4.80 1.46 -16.89
CA PHE A 11 -3.46 1.99 -16.70
C PHE A 11 -2.78 2.45 -17.99
N GLY A 12 -3.23 1.98 -19.16
CA GLY A 12 -2.53 2.21 -20.43
C GLY A 12 -2.81 3.55 -21.13
N GLU A 13 -3.99 4.14 -20.94
CA GLU A 13 -4.48 5.18 -21.90
C GLU A 13 -4.82 6.56 -21.29
N GLY A 14 -4.57 6.80 -19.99
CA GLY A 14 -4.76 8.15 -19.40
C GLY A 14 -5.40 8.22 -18.01
N GLY A 15 -5.45 7.10 -17.27
CA GLY A 15 -6.20 6.93 -16.03
C GLY A 15 -5.56 7.43 -14.72
N HIS A 16 -4.64 8.42 -14.74
CA HIS A 16 -4.03 8.95 -13.51
C HIS A 16 -5.04 9.51 -12.49
N ARG A 17 -6.28 9.82 -12.92
CA ARG A 17 -7.30 10.50 -12.13
C ARG A 17 -8.14 9.63 -11.19
N ARG A 18 -7.96 8.30 -11.14
CA ARG A 18 -8.65 7.43 -10.15
C ARG A 18 -7.70 6.63 -9.26
N LEU A 19 -6.41 6.65 -9.59
CA LEU A 19 -5.41 5.91 -8.84
C LEU A 19 -5.25 6.40 -7.42
N TRP A 20 -5.30 7.71 -7.21
CA TRP A 20 -5.28 8.30 -5.88
C TRP A 20 -6.51 7.93 -5.03
N GLU A 21 -7.65 7.58 -5.65
CA GLU A 21 -8.83 7.08 -4.92
C GLU A 21 -8.62 5.68 -4.35
N LEU A 22 -7.57 4.97 -4.82
CA LEU A 22 -7.20 3.64 -4.37
C LEU A 22 -5.96 3.65 -3.47
N LEU A 23 -5.33 4.80 -3.24
CA LEU A 23 -4.16 4.96 -2.36
C LEU A 23 -4.59 5.35 -0.94
N GLY A 24 -3.72 5.06 0.03
CA GLY A 24 -3.95 5.31 1.44
C GLY A 24 -4.59 4.13 2.15
N SER A 25 -5.33 4.40 3.22
CA SER A 25 -6.01 3.38 4.03
C SER A 25 -7.51 3.32 3.76
N HIS A 26 -8.02 2.14 3.45
CA HIS A 26 -9.45 1.88 3.25
C HIS A 26 -9.91 0.86 4.28
N VAL A 27 -10.93 1.23 5.06
CA VAL A 27 -11.54 0.33 6.05
C VAL A 27 -12.42 -0.67 5.30
N GLU A 28 -12.09 -1.94 5.43
CA GLU A 28 -12.82 -3.07 4.88
C GLU A 28 -13.55 -3.82 6.03
N PRO A 29 -14.56 -4.65 5.72
CA PRO A 29 -15.29 -5.39 6.76
C PRO A 29 -14.40 -6.28 7.64
N ASP A 30 -13.31 -6.81 7.09
CA ASP A 30 -12.41 -7.76 7.73
C ASP A 30 -11.02 -7.17 8.06
N GLY A 31 -10.84 -5.85 7.98
CA GLY A 31 -9.56 -5.20 8.27
C GLY A 31 -9.38 -3.84 7.63
N VAL A 32 -8.13 -3.42 7.45
CA VAL A 32 -7.81 -2.22 6.68
C VAL A 32 -6.91 -2.60 5.51
N ARG A 33 -7.31 -2.16 4.32
CA ARG A 33 -6.47 -2.18 3.13
C ARG A 33 -5.57 -0.96 3.13
N PHE A 34 -4.30 -1.18 2.87
CA PHE A 34 -3.34 -0.10 2.64
C PHE A 34 -2.81 -0.22 1.23
N ALA A 35 -2.68 0.91 0.56
CA ALA A 35 -2.11 1.00 -0.77
C ALA A 35 -1.23 2.24 -0.92
N VAL A 36 -0.07 2.09 -1.53
CA VAL A 36 0.85 3.21 -1.78
C VAL A 36 1.52 3.07 -3.13
N TRP A 37 1.70 4.20 -3.81
CA TRP A 37 2.43 4.25 -5.06
C TRP A 37 3.93 4.40 -4.81
N ALA A 38 4.69 3.34 -5.11
CA ALA A 38 6.13 3.29 -4.93
C ALA A 38 6.77 2.47 -6.07
N PRO A 39 6.80 3.01 -7.31
CA PRO A 39 7.21 2.25 -8.50
C PRO A 39 8.68 1.82 -8.48
N LYS A 40 9.53 2.59 -7.79
CA LYS A 40 10.97 2.33 -7.63
C LYS A 40 11.32 1.56 -6.35
N ALA A 41 10.32 1.18 -5.55
CA ALA A 41 10.55 0.38 -4.36
C ALA A 41 10.83 -1.08 -4.75
N ARG A 42 11.74 -1.72 -4.03
CA ARG A 42 11.97 -3.16 -4.04
C ARG A 42 11.07 -3.91 -3.07
N GLY A 43 10.62 -3.22 -2.03
CA GLY A 43 9.69 -3.75 -1.04
C GLY A 43 9.01 -2.61 -0.33
N VAL A 44 7.75 -2.82 0.03
CA VAL A 44 7.00 -1.88 0.85
C VAL A 44 6.35 -2.65 1.98
N GLU A 45 6.44 -2.10 3.17
CA GLU A 45 5.80 -2.61 4.37
C GLU A 45 4.96 -1.51 5.03
N VAL A 46 3.92 -1.89 5.74
CA VAL A 46 3.13 -0.98 6.56
C VAL A 46 3.41 -1.26 8.03
N LEU A 47 3.77 -0.21 8.75
CA LEU A 47 4.05 -0.21 10.17
C LEU A 47 2.90 0.51 10.85
N GLY A 48 2.37 -0.02 11.94
CA GLY A 48 1.34 0.67 12.68
C GLY A 48 1.11 0.12 14.06
N ASP A 49 0.14 0.71 14.75
CA ASP A 49 -0.16 0.36 16.14
C ASP A 49 -0.49 -1.14 16.31
N TRP A 50 -1.06 -1.81 15.30
CA TRP A 50 -1.43 -3.23 15.36
C TRP A 50 -0.25 -4.21 15.29
N ASN A 51 0.86 -3.82 14.63
CA ASN A 51 2.08 -4.63 14.55
C ASN A 51 3.19 -4.10 15.46
N GLY A 52 2.84 -3.21 16.40
CA GLY A 52 3.76 -2.69 17.40
C GLY A 52 4.91 -1.87 16.82
N TRP A 53 4.75 -1.32 15.61
CA TRP A 53 5.79 -0.55 14.91
C TRP A 53 7.09 -1.32 14.62
N ALA A 54 7.11 -2.65 14.79
CA ALA A 54 8.31 -3.48 14.68
C ALA A 54 8.08 -4.67 13.74
N GLY A 55 8.71 -4.62 12.55
CA GLY A 55 8.55 -5.64 11.50
C GLY A 55 7.25 -5.46 10.75
N GLY A 56 7.20 -4.47 9.85
CA GLY A 56 5.97 -4.07 9.18
C GLY A 56 5.39 -5.17 8.29
N ASP A 57 4.08 -5.17 8.15
CA ASP A 57 3.41 -6.11 7.27
C ASP A 57 3.71 -5.78 5.81
N SER A 58 4.20 -6.77 5.06
CA SER A 58 4.63 -6.54 3.68
C SER A 58 3.45 -6.37 2.74
N LEU A 59 3.50 -5.33 1.90
CA LEU A 59 2.56 -5.10 0.82
C LEU A 59 3.00 -5.88 -0.43
N ALA A 60 2.02 -6.28 -1.24
CA ALA A 60 2.26 -6.95 -2.52
C ALA A 60 2.21 -5.94 -3.67
N ARG A 61 3.14 -6.07 -4.62
CA ARG A 61 3.16 -5.26 -5.83
C ARG A 61 1.99 -5.62 -6.75
N GLN A 62 1.20 -4.64 -7.13
CA GLN A 62 0.01 -4.79 -7.96
C GLN A 62 0.37 -4.66 -9.45
N GLY A 63 0.89 -5.74 -10.03
CA GLY A 63 1.31 -5.78 -11.43
C GLY A 63 2.47 -4.83 -11.73
N GLU A 64 2.44 -4.19 -12.90
CA GLU A 64 3.51 -3.28 -13.36
C GLU A 64 3.30 -1.79 -12.99
N SER A 65 2.14 -1.46 -12.42
CA SER A 65 1.73 -0.11 -12.04
C SER A 65 2.67 0.61 -11.07
N GLY A 66 3.44 -0.13 -10.28
CA GLY A 66 4.22 0.39 -9.18
C GLY A 66 3.42 0.67 -7.91
N ILE A 67 2.17 0.22 -7.84
CA ILE A 67 1.37 0.25 -6.62
C ILE A 67 1.71 -0.96 -5.77
N TRP A 68 1.73 -0.75 -4.46
CA TRP A 68 1.88 -1.78 -3.45
C TRP A 68 0.63 -1.77 -2.60
N ALA A 69 -0.02 -2.92 -2.43
CA ALA A 69 -1.24 -3.03 -1.63
C ALA A 69 -1.29 -4.32 -0.80
N GLY A 70 -2.00 -4.26 0.32
CA GLY A 70 -2.18 -5.37 1.27
C GLY A 70 -3.35 -5.08 2.19
N GLU A 71 -3.96 -6.13 2.73
CA GLU A 71 -5.13 -6.06 3.62
C GLU A 71 -4.77 -6.75 4.93
N PHE A 72 -4.94 -6.05 6.05
CA PHE A 72 -4.52 -6.55 7.37
C PHE A 72 -5.70 -6.55 8.34
N ALA A 73 -6.09 -7.74 8.77
CA ALA A 73 -7.20 -7.94 9.71
C ALA A 73 -6.91 -7.39 11.12
N GLY A 74 -5.63 -7.26 11.50
CA GLY A 74 -5.22 -6.64 12.76
C GLY A 74 -5.34 -5.11 12.76
N ALA A 75 -5.42 -4.49 11.58
CA ALA A 75 -5.55 -3.05 11.46
C ALA A 75 -7.02 -2.62 11.60
N GLN A 76 -7.23 -1.48 12.28
CA GLN A 76 -8.55 -0.94 12.57
C GLN A 76 -8.56 0.58 12.35
N ALA A 77 -9.75 1.15 12.14
CA ALA A 77 -9.92 2.59 12.05
C ALA A 77 -9.40 3.29 13.32
N GLY A 78 -8.55 4.31 13.13
CA GLY A 78 -7.92 5.05 14.23
C GLY A 78 -6.51 4.56 14.61
N HIS A 79 -6.06 3.41 14.11
CA HIS A 79 -4.66 3.02 14.22
C HIS A 79 -3.78 3.96 13.39
N ARG A 80 -2.68 4.41 13.99
CA ARG A 80 -1.65 5.15 13.27
C ARG A 80 -0.81 4.17 12.46
N TYR A 81 -0.42 4.61 11.27
CA TYR A 81 0.41 3.82 10.37
C TYR A 81 1.46 4.68 9.64
N ARG A 82 2.48 4.02 9.11
CA ARG A 82 3.51 4.56 8.21
C ARG A 82 3.92 3.48 7.21
N PHE A 83 4.36 3.88 6.03
CA PHE A 83 4.93 2.98 5.04
C PHE A 83 6.45 2.92 5.16
N GLY A 84 7.00 1.74 5.40
CA GLY A 84 8.41 1.45 5.21
C GLY A 84 8.66 1.13 3.74
N ILE A 85 9.37 2.01 3.04
CA ILE A 85 9.70 1.84 1.63
C ILE A 85 11.17 1.46 1.53
N ARG A 86 11.46 0.29 0.98
CA ARG A 86 12.80 -0.17 0.66
C ARG A 86 13.09 0.12 -0.81
N SER A 87 13.95 1.09 -1.07
CA SER A 87 14.39 1.45 -2.42
C SER A 87 15.29 0.39 -3.04
N VAL A 88 15.41 0.42 -4.37
CA VAL A 88 16.36 -0.43 -5.11
C VAL A 88 17.81 -0.21 -4.67
N ASP A 89 18.16 1.02 -4.28
CA ASP A 89 19.49 1.41 -3.79
C ASP A 89 19.80 0.92 -2.37
N GLY A 90 18.91 0.14 -1.76
CA GLY A 90 19.06 -0.38 -0.39
C GLY A 90 18.66 0.60 0.72
N ALA A 91 18.34 1.85 0.37
CA ALA A 91 17.83 2.83 1.31
C ALA A 91 16.44 2.41 1.84
N TYR A 92 16.28 2.42 3.16
CA TYR A 92 15.01 2.23 3.84
C TYR A 92 14.48 3.58 4.32
N THR A 93 13.32 3.98 3.81
CA THR A 93 12.68 5.24 4.17
C THR A 93 11.32 4.96 4.77
N VAL A 94 11.07 5.46 5.98
CA VAL A 94 9.73 5.42 6.57
C VAL A 94 9.03 6.71 6.18
N LYS A 95 7.99 6.59 5.37
CA LYS A 95 7.12 7.70 4.99
C LYS A 95 5.80 7.58 5.73
N ALA A 96 5.36 8.67 6.36
CA ALA A 96 3.94 8.83 6.62
C ALA A 96 3.23 8.95 5.26
N ASP A 97 2.00 8.43 5.18
CA ASP A 97 1.17 8.56 3.98
C ASP A 97 1.03 10.05 3.61
N PRO A 98 1.27 10.44 2.34
CA PRO A 98 1.14 11.82 1.88
C PRO A 98 -0.32 12.27 1.69
#